data_AF-A7SMU9-F1
#
_entry.id   AF-A7SMU9-F1
#
_cell.length_a   1.000
_cell.length_b   1.000
_cell.length_c   1.000
_cell.angle_alpha   90.00
_cell.angle_beta   90.00
_cell.angle_gamma   90.00
#
_symmetry.space_group_name_H-M   'P 1'
#
loop_
_entity.id
_entity.type
_entity.pdbx_description
1 polymer ?
#
loop_
_entity_poly.entity_id
_entity_poly.type
_entity_poly.pdbx_seq_one_letter_code
_entity_poly.pdbx_strand_id
1 'polypeptide(L)'
;KLSCRHLVIEPNSWLLSCRHLVNGPNSWLLSCRHLVNDPNSWLLSCCHLVNGPNSWLLSCRHLVNGPNSWLLSCRHLVNGPNSWLLSCRHLVNGPNSWLLSCRHLVNGPNSWLLSCRHLVNGPNSWLLSCRHLVNGPNSWLLSCCHLINGPNSWLLSCRHLVNGPNSWLL
;
A
#
# COMPACT_ATOMS: atom_id res chain seq x y z
N LYS A 1 -29.13 -0.14 18.62
CA LYS A 1 -27.95 -0.54 19.43
C LYS A 1 -26.71 0.00 18.71
N LEU A 2 -25.99 0.99 19.28
CA LEU A 2 -24.95 1.77 18.56
C LEU A 2 -23.51 1.29 18.78
N SER A 3 -23.29 0.33 19.67
CA SER A 3 -21.99 -0.33 19.88
C SER A 3 -22.23 -1.83 20.05
N CYS A 4 -21.46 -2.65 19.34
CA CYS A 4 -21.51 -4.11 19.46
C CYS A 4 -20.17 -4.69 19.92
N ARG A 5 -20.22 -5.83 20.63
CA ARG A 5 -19.00 -6.56 21.02
C ARG A 5 -18.59 -7.58 19.94
N HIS A 6 -19.56 -8.32 19.40
CA HIS A 6 -19.40 -9.27 18.31
C HIS A 6 -20.66 -9.19 17.43
N LEU A 7 -20.50 -9.22 16.11
CA LEU A 7 -21.61 -9.22 15.14
C LEU A 7 -21.16 -9.89 13.83
N VAL A 8 -22.11 -10.56 13.17
CA VAL A 8 -22.03 -10.99 11.77
C VAL A 8 -23.32 -10.49 11.12
N ILE A 9 -23.24 -9.81 9.96
CA ILE A 9 -24.40 -9.15 9.36
C ILE A 9 -24.22 -8.94 7.85
N GLU A 10 -25.28 -9.18 7.08
CA GLU A 10 -25.51 -8.77 5.67
C GLU A 10 -27.00 -8.49 5.46
N PRO A 11 -27.48 -7.65 4.51
CA PRO A 11 -26.76 -6.77 3.58
C PRO A 11 -27.12 -5.25 3.70
N ASN A 12 -26.45 -4.39 2.91
CA ASN A 12 -26.54 -2.91 2.85
C ASN A 12 -26.33 -2.18 4.19
N SER A 13 -25.21 -2.47 4.86
CA SER A 13 -24.98 -2.14 6.27
C SER A 13 -24.36 -0.75 6.53
N TRP A 14 -25.01 0.03 7.40
CA TRP A 14 -24.40 1.19 8.11
C TRP A 14 -24.18 0.86 9.58
N LEU A 15 -22.97 1.12 10.10
CA LEU A 15 -22.66 0.84 11.50
C LEU A 15 -21.68 1.86 12.11
N LEU A 16 -21.94 2.26 13.36
CA LEU A 16 -21.14 3.27 14.06
C LEU A 16 -19.88 2.67 14.71
N SER A 17 -20.02 1.62 15.53
CA SER A 17 -18.89 0.98 16.19
C SER A 17 -19.14 -0.49 16.55
N CYS A 18 -18.17 -1.34 16.25
CA CYS A 18 -18.13 -2.74 16.72
C CYS A 18 -16.72 -3.12 17.16
N ARG A 19 -16.59 -3.97 18.19
CA ARG A 19 -15.28 -4.51 18.59
C ARG A 19 -14.81 -5.64 17.67
N HIS A 20 -15.72 -6.53 17.26
CA HIS A 20 -15.46 -7.62 16.31
C HIS A 20 -16.64 -7.72 15.34
N LEU A 21 -16.38 -7.72 14.04
CA LEU A 21 -17.40 -7.72 12.99
C LEU A 21 -16.96 -8.58 11.79
N VAL A 22 -17.92 -9.29 11.19
CA VAL A 22 -17.82 -9.92 9.85
C VAL A 22 -18.99 -9.42 8.99
N ASN A 23 -18.75 -8.90 7.77
CA ASN A 23 -19.73 -8.08 7.01
C ASN A 23 -19.41 -7.91 5.49
N GLY A 24 -20.37 -7.41 4.70
CA GLY A 24 -20.32 -7.07 3.26
C GLY A 24 -21.22 -7.95 2.35
N PRO A 25 -22.10 -7.40 1.47
CA PRO A 25 -22.17 -6.05 0.91
C PRO A 25 -23.44 -5.27 1.27
N ASN A 26 -23.57 -3.96 1.00
CA ASN A 26 -22.55 -2.97 0.62
C ASN A 26 -22.36 -2.07 1.85
N SER A 27 -21.12 -1.74 2.21
CA SER A 27 -20.78 -1.51 3.62
C SER A 27 -20.24 -0.10 3.93
N TRP A 28 -20.86 0.59 4.90
CA TRP A 28 -20.41 1.84 5.48
C TRP A 28 -20.14 1.69 6.99
N LEU A 29 -18.89 1.81 7.41
CA LEU A 29 -18.49 1.64 8.80
C LEU A 29 -17.64 2.82 9.29
N LEU A 30 -18.03 3.43 10.42
CA LEU A 30 -17.25 4.51 11.02
C LEU A 30 -16.03 3.97 11.78
N SER A 31 -16.21 2.94 12.60
CA SER A 31 -15.12 2.37 13.39
C SER A 31 -15.27 0.89 13.68
N CYS A 32 -14.18 0.13 13.60
CA CYS A 32 -14.11 -1.20 14.18
C CYS A 32 -12.74 -1.54 14.77
N ARG A 33 -12.67 -2.41 15.79
CA ARG A 33 -11.38 -2.88 16.28
C ARG A 33 -10.85 -4.08 15.47
N HIS A 34 -11.69 -5.06 15.16
CA HIS A 34 -11.33 -6.22 14.35
C HIS A 34 -12.43 -6.50 13.34
N LEU A 35 -12.12 -6.38 12.05
CA LEU A 35 -13.07 -6.51 10.95
C LEU A 35 -12.56 -7.51 9.92
N VAL A 36 -13.43 -8.42 9.47
CA VAL A 36 -13.30 -9.15 8.21
C VAL A 36 -14.46 -8.67 7.33
N ASN A 37 -14.21 -8.15 6.12
CA ASN A 37 -15.26 -7.46 5.38
C ASN A 37 -15.14 -7.51 3.85
N ASP A 38 -16.19 -7.97 3.16
CA ASP A 38 -16.29 -8.17 1.70
C ASP A 38 -17.77 -8.41 1.33
N PRO A 39 -18.46 -7.85 0.29
CA PRO A 39 -18.13 -6.77 -0.69
C PRO A 39 -18.46 -5.26 -0.36
N ASN A 40 -18.64 -4.46 -1.44
CA ASN A 40 -18.22 -3.07 -1.71
C ASN A 40 -18.19 -2.10 -0.51
N SER A 41 -16.99 -1.67 -0.10
CA SER A 41 -16.76 -1.18 1.27
C SER A 41 -16.18 0.23 1.39
N TRP A 42 -16.78 1.04 2.28
CA TRP A 42 -16.26 2.33 2.75
C TRP A 42 -16.07 2.30 4.26
N LEU A 43 -14.83 2.58 4.70
CA LEU A 43 -14.45 2.49 6.11
C LEU A 43 -13.63 3.71 6.52
N LEU A 44 -14.05 4.40 7.58
CA LEU A 44 -13.28 5.53 8.11
C LEU A 44 -12.09 5.06 8.95
N SER A 45 -12.28 4.09 9.85
CA SER A 45 -11.20 3.64 10.75
C SER A 45 -11.30 2.18 11.17
N CYS A 46 -10.19 1.44 11.12
CA CYS A 46 -10.10 0.14 11.79
C CYS A 46 -8.73 -0.13 12.44
N CYS A 47 -8.69 -0.89 13.54
CA CYS A 47 -7.40 -1.33 14.12
C CYS A 47 -6.81 -2.52 13.37
N HIS A 48 -7.61 -3.55 13.07
CA HIS A 48 -7.20 -4.76 12.36
C HIS A 48 -8.26 -5.13 11.32
N LEU A 49 -7.89 -5.10 10.04
CA LEU A 49 -8.80 -5.35 8.92
C LEU A 49 -8.26 -6.43 7.99
N VAL A 50 -9.15 -7.33 7.56
CA VAL A 50 -9.00 -8.20 6.39
C VAL A 50 -10.17 -7.88 5.45
N ASN A 51 -9.92 -7.52 4.19
CA ASN A 51 -10.95 -6.97 3.30
C ASN A 51 -10.52 -7.02 1.82
N GLY A 52 -11.45 -6.94 0.87
CA GLY A 52 -11.18 -6.90 -0.57
C GLY A 52 -12.31 -7.46 -1.43
N PRO A 53 -13.35 -6.65 -1.70
CA PRO A 53 -13.42 -6.05 -3.03
C PRO A 53 -13.92 -4.59 -3.04
N ASN A 54 -13.40 -3.81 -4.01
CA ASN A 54 -13.74 -2.40 -4.28
C ASN A 54 -13.75 -1.51 -3.03
N SER A 55 -12.66 -1.59 -2.28
CA SER A 55 -12.52 -1.03 -0.94
C SER A 55 -11.96 0.39 -0.92
N TRP A 56 -12.63 1.29 -0.20
CA TRP A 56 -12.17 2.64 0.10
C TRP A 56 -11.98 2.81 1.61
N LEU A 57 -10.75 3.10 2.03
CA LEU A 57 -10.39 3.17 3.45
C LEU A 57 -9.62 4.46 3.77
N LEU A 58 -10.06 5.20 4.79
CA LEU A 58 -9.33 6.38 5.25
C LEU A 58 -8.14 6.01 6.15
N SER A 59 -8.34 5.15 7.15
CA SER A 59 -7.28 4.82 8.12
C SER A 59 -7.34 3.40 8.65
N CYS A 60 -6.21 2.69 8.66
CA CYS A 60 -6.09 1.44 9.42
C CYS A 60 -4.73 1.27 10.11
N ARG A 61 -4.68 0.59 11.27
CA ARG A 61 -3.39 0.24 11.89
C ARG A 61 -2.76 -0.99 11.25
N HIS A 62 -3.52 -2.07 11.06
CA HIS A 62 -3.05 -3.31 10.44
C HIS A 62 -4.07 -3.78 9.40
N LEU A 63 -3.66 -3.82 8.13
CA LEU A 63 -4.52 -4.19 7.01
C LEU A 63 -3.89 -5.32 6.20
N VAL A 64 -4.69 -6.34 5.90
CA VAL A 64 -4.49 -7.24 4.77
C VAL A 64 -5.61 -6.94 3.77
N ASN A 65 -5.27 -6.50 2.56
CA ASN A 65 -6.30 -6.11 1.58
C ASN A 65 -6.13 -6.81 0.22
N GLY A 66 -7.26 -7.17 -0.38
CA GLY A 66 -7.36 -7.75 -1.71
C GLY A 66 -7.20 -6.73 -2.84
N PRO A 67 -7.49 -7.14 -4.09
CA PRO A 67 -7.27 -6.33 -5.28
C PRO A 67 -8.17 -5.07 -5.35
N ASN A 68 -7.76 -4.10 -6.16
CA ASN A 68 -8.52 -2.88 -6.50
C ASN A 68 -8.85 -2.02 -5.27
N SER A 69 -7.81 -1.57 -4.56
CA SER A 69 -7.93 -0.88 -3.26
C SER A 69 -7.58 0.62 -3.33
N TRP A 70 -8.35 1.47 -2.64
CA TRP A 70 -8.00 2.87 -2.40
C TRP A 70 -7.82 3.11 -0.89
N LEU A 71 -6.63 3.58 -0.49
CA LEU A 71 -6.26 3.76 0.91
C LEU A 71 -5.56 5.10 1.14
N LEU A 72 -6.06 5.91 2.07
CA LEU A 72 -5.38 7.15 2.45
C LEU A 72 -4.19 6.87 3.39
N SER A 73 -4.40 6.13 4.49
CA SER A 73 -3.34 5.92 5.49
C SER A 73 -3.37 4.54 6.13
N CYS A 74 -2.19 3.90 6.22
CA CYS A 74 -2.04 2.70 7.05
C CYS A 74 -0.71 2.63 7.80
N ARG A 75 -0.67 2.01 8.99
CA ARG A 75 0.61 1.75 9.67
C ARG A 75 1.32 0.49 9.14
N HIS A 76 0.60 -0.62 9.01
CA HIS A 76 1.13 -1.88 8.49
C HIS A 76 0.15 -2.45 7.46
N LEU A 77 0.59 -2.57 6.21
CA LEU A 77 -0.24 -3.05 5.11
C LEU A 77 0.44 -4.21 4.38
N VAL A 78 -0.33 -5.27 4.12
CA VAL A 78 -0.08 -6.24 3.05
C VAL A 78 -1.21 -6.05 2.03
N ASN A 79 -0.88 -5.69 0.79
CA ASN A 79 -1.88 -5.35 -0.21
C ASN A 79 -1.73 -6.16 -1.50
N GLY A 80 -2.88 -6.46 -2.11
CA GLY A 80 -2.98 -7.10 -3.41
C GLY A 80 -2.59 -6.20 -4.59
N PRO A 81 -2.84 -6.68 -5.83
CA PRO A 81 -2.53 -5.94 -7.05
C PRO A 81 -3.50 -4.76 -7.27
N ASN A 82 -3.12 -3.86 -8.18
CA ASN A 82 -3.93 -2.72 -8.62
C ASN A 82 -4.34 -1.78 -7.46
N SER A 83 -3.36 -1.33 -6.70
CA SER A 83 -3.56 -0.57 -5.46
C SER A 83 -3.19 0.91 -5.58
N TRP A 84 -3.98 1.78 -4.96
CA TRP A 84 -3.74 3.23 -4.84
C TRP A 84 -3.62 3.61 -3.36
N LEU A 85 -2.48 4.17 -2.97
CA LEU A 85 -2.14 4.43 -1.58
C LEU A 85 -1.47 5.80 -1.40
N LEU A 86 -2.00 6.65 -0.53
CA LEU A 86 -1.36 7.93 -0.22
C LEU A 86 -0.20 7.76 0.77
N SER A 87 -0.41 7.10 1.91
CA SER A 87 0.62 6.99 2.95
C SER A 87 0.65 5.64 3.67
N CYS A 88 1.84 5.05 3.83
CA CYS A 88 2.01 3.93 4.76
C CYS A 88 3.33 3.96 5.53
N ARG A 89 3.38 3.41 6.75
CA ARG A 89 4.66 3.24 7.47
C ARG A 89 5.41 1.98 7.03
N HIS A 90 4.73 0.84 6.96
CA HIS A 90 5.31 -0.44 6.53
C HIS A 90 4.37 -1.12 5.53
N LEU A 91 4.83 -1.30 4.29
CA LEU A 91 4.05 -1.86 3.21
C LEU A 91 4.77 -3.05 2.56
N VAL A 92 4.02 -4.13 2.35
CA VAL A 92 4.31 -5.14 1.33
C VAL A 92 3.20 -5.02 0.28
N ASN A 93 3.56 -4.74 -0.97
CA ASN A 93 2.59 -4.40 -2.02
C ASN A 93 2.66 -5.37 -3.19
N GLY A 94 1.50 -5.68 -3.78
CA GLY A 94 1.39 -6.40 -5.04
C GLY A 94 1.84 -5.59 -6.26
N PRO A 95 1.71 -6.16 -7.46
CA PRO A 95 2.06 -5.49 -8.72
C PRO A 95 1.05 -4.39 -9.09
N ASN A 96 1.43 -3.55 -10.06
CA ASN A 96 0.59 -2.51 -10.67
C ASN A 96 0.07 -1.48 -9.64
N SER A 97 0.97 -0.92 -8.82
CA SER A 97 0.60 -0.08 -7.68
C SER A 97 1.03 1.39 -7.82
N TRP A 98 0.20 2.30 -7.31
CA TRP A 98 0.49 3.73 -7.21
C TRP A 98 0.59 4.16 -5.75
N LEU A 99 1.73 4.74 -5.37
CA LEU A 99 2.04 5.11 -3.99
C LEU A 99 2.65 6.51 -3.90
N LEU A 100 2.06 7.39 -3.09
CA LEU A 100 2.66 8.70 -2.85
C LEU A 100 3.81 8.62 -1.84
N SER A 101 3.61 8.02 -0.66
CA SER A 101 4.66 7.97 0.37
C SER A 101 4.68 6.70 1.20
N CYS A 102 5.87 6.11 1.40
CA CYS A 102 6.06 5.09 2.42
C CYS A 102 7.37 5.22 3.21
N ARG A 103 7.41 4.78 4.47
CA ARG A 103 8.68 4.71 5.22
C ARG A 103 9.49 3.45 4.91
N HIS A 104 8.85 2.29 4.90
CA HIS A 104 9.49 1.00 4.58
C HIS A 104 8.60 0.23 3.61
N LEU A 105 9.10 -0.02 2.41
CA LEU A 105 8.35 -0.66 1.33
C LEU A 105 9.11 -1.87 0.76
N VAL A 106 8.40 -2.98 0.60
CA VAL A 106 8.72 -4.04 -0.37
C VAL A 106 7.64 -3.97 -1.46
N ASN A 107 8.04 -3.65 -2.69
CA ASN A 107 7.10 -3.35 -3.77
C ASN A 107 7.11 -4.43 -4.85
N GLY A 108 5.94 -4.75 -5.40
CA GLY A 108 5.80 -5.55 -6.61
C GLY A 108 6.30 -4.85 -7.87
N PRO A 109 6.26 -5.55 -9.03
CA PRO A 109 6.63 -4.98 -10.32
C PRO A 109 5.60 -3.97 -10.84
N ASN A 110 5.99 -3.22 -11.88
CA ASN A 110 5.13 -2.24 -12.58
C ASN A 110 4.59 -1.16 -11.62
N SER A 111 5.45 -0.57 -10.80
CA SER A 111 5.04 0.30 -9.70
C SER A 111 5.40 1.77 -9.93
N TRP A 112 4.57 2.68 -9.43
CA TRP A 112 4.76 4.13 -9.49
C TRP A 112 4.84 4.68 -8.06
N LEU A 113 5.96 5.30 -7.71
CA LEU A 113 6.26 5.76 -6.36
C LEU A 113 6.85 7.18 -6.34
N LEU A 114 6.21 8.09 -5.61
CA LEU A 114 6.77 9.45 -5.44
C LEU A 114 7.91 9.46 -4.40
N SER A 115 7.70 8.92 -3.19
CA SER A 115 8.73 8.97 -2.14
C SER A 115 8.76 7.75 -1.23
N CYS A 116 9.96 7.23 -0.97
CA CYS A 116 10.16 6.26 0.11
C CYS A 116 11.46 6.48 0.91
N ARG A 117 11.47 6.14 2.21
CA ARG A 117 12.72 6.18 2.99
C ARG A 117 13.58 4.92 2.77
N HIS A 118 12.98 3.73 2.85
CA HIS A 118 13.66 2.45 2.65
C HIS A 118 12.84 1.58 1.71
N LEU A 119 13.38 1.27 0.53
CA LEU A 119 12.66 0.54 -0.51
C LEU A 119 13.47 -0.67 -1.01
N VAL A 120 12.78 -1.81 -1.12
CA VAL A 120 13.14 -2.90 -2.03
C VAL A 120 12.10 -2.89 -3.15
N ASN A 121 12.52 -2.60 -4.38
CA ASN A 121 11.63 -2.32 -5.50
C ASN A 121 11.57 -3.48 -6.50
N GLY A 122 10.37 -3.79 -6.99
CA GLY A 122 10.19 -4.71 -8.11
C GLY A 122 10.63 -4.10 -9.45
N PRO A 123 10.78 -4.93 -10.50
CA PRO A 123 11.18 -4.47 -11.84
C PRO A 123 10.12 -3.59 -12.51
N ASN A 124 10.54 -2.90 -13.58
CA ASN A 124 9.69 -2.02 -14.40
C ASN A 124 9.04 -0.89 -13.60
N SER A 125 9.78 -0.29 -12.66
CA SER A 125 9.22 0.66 -11.69
C SER A 125 9.70 2.10 -11.91
N TRP A 126 8.84 3.06 -11.60
CA TRP A 126 9.10 4.50 -11.72
C TRP A 126 9.13 5.14 -10.33
N LEU A 127 10.25 5.81 -10.01
CA LEU A 127 10.51 6.37 -8.68
C LEU A 127 11.08 7.79 -8.74
N LEU A 128 10.41 8.74 -8.10
CA LEU A 128 10.91 10.11 -8.02
C LEU A 128 12.02 10.25 -6.95
N SER A 129 11.83 9.74 -5.73
CA SER A 129 12.84 9.87 -4.68
C SER A 129 12.88 8.74 -3.67
N CYS A 130 14.08 8.27 -3.34
CA CYS A 130 14.28 7.38 -2.19
C CYS A 130 15.55 7.66 -1.39
N ARG A 131 15.53 7.45 -0.06
CA ARG A 131 16.75 7.60 0.75
C ARG A 131 17.66 6.37 0.64
N HIS A 132 17.13 5.17 0.79
CA HIS A 132 17.87 3.91 0.67
C HIS A 132 17.10 2.94 -0.21
N LEU A 133 17.68 2.56 -1.34
CA LEU A 133 17.01 1.78 -2.37
C LEU A 133 17.83 0.55 -2.79
N VAL A 134 17.17 -0.61 -2.81
CA VAL A 134 17.55 -1.75 -3.65
C VAL A 134 16.55 -1.77 -4.81
N ASN A 135 17.02 -1.49 -6.02
CA ASN A 135 16.17 -1.28 -7.19
C ASN A 135 16.08 -2.52 -8.07
N GLY A 136 14.87 -2.87 -8.51
CA GLY A 136 14.66 -3.90 -9.52
C GLY A 136 15.10 -3.44 -10.91
N PRO A 137 15.32 -4.36 -11.86
CA PRO A 137 15.75 -4.02 -13.22
C PRO A 137 14.69 -3.26 -14.02
N ASN A 138 15.11 -2.67 -15.14
CA ASN A 138 14.27 -1.88 -16.07
C ASN A 138 13.56 -0.69 -15.38
N SER A 139 14.18 -0.09 -14.36
CA SER A 139 13.54 0.94 -13.53
C SER A 139 14.01 2.35 -13.87
N TRP A 140 13.15 3.34 -13.64
CA TRP A 140 13.41 4.77 -13.87
C TRP A 140 13.44 5.50 -12.53
N LEU A 141 14.53 6.22 -12.25
CA LEU A 141 14.81 6.82 -10.95
C LEU A 141 15.34 8.24 -11.07
N LEU A 142 14.60 9.22 -10.52
CA LEU A 142 15.07 10.61 -10.54
C LEU A 142 16.15 10.87 -9.47
N SER A 143 15.94 10.46 -8.22
CA SER A 143 16.86 10.78 -7.12
C SER A 143 17.00 9.70 -6.06
N CYS A 144 18.24 9.44 -5.60
CA CYS A 144 18.47 8.58 -4.43
C CYS A 144 19.67 8.99 -3.56
N CYS A 145 19.63 8.80 -2.24
CA CYS A 145 20.83 9.01 -1.40
C CYS A 145 21.78 7.79 -1.42
N HIS A 146 21.26 6.58 -1.27
CA HIS A 146 22.03 5.34 -1.29
C HIS A 146 21.32 4.30 -2.16
N LEU A 147 21.93 3.93 -3.28
CA LEU A 147 21.36 3.06 -4.30
C LEU A 147 22.20 1.81 -4.54
N ILE A 148 21.55 0.65 -4.50
CA ILE A 148 21.97 -0.56 -5.23
C ILE A 148 21.03 -0.66 -6.45
N ASN A 149 21.56 -0.39 -7.64
CA ASN A 149 20.76 -0.26 -8.86
C ASN A 149 20.64 -1.59 -9.60
N GLY A 150 19.43 -1.92 -10.07
CA GLY A 150 19.20 -3.07 -10.94
C GLY A 150 19.69 -2.80 -12.38
N PRO A 151 19.97 -3.85 -13.17
CA PRO A 151 20.37 -3.68 -14.56
C PRO A 151 19.26 -3.07 -15.42
N ASN A 152 19.63 -2.55 -16.59
CA ASN A 152 18.74 -1.87 -17.54
C ASN A 152 17.98 -0.66 -16.98
N SER A 153 18.52 -0.02 -15.93
CA SER A 153 17.86 1.08 -15.22
C SER A 153 18.43 2.45 -15.58
N TRP A 154 17.59 3.47 -15.49
CA TRP A 154 17.90 4.88 -15.73
C TRP A 154 17.91 5.65 -14.42
N LEU A 155 18.98 6.40 -14.15
CA LEU A 155 19.18 7.18 -12.94
C LEU A 155 19.65 8.61 -13.29
N LEU A 156 18.97 9.64 -12.77
CA LEU A 156 19.41 11.04 -12.93
C LEU A 156 20.35 11.51 -11.81
N SER A 157 20.17 11.10 -10.56
CA SER A 157 21.04 11.59 -9.48
C SER A 157 21.14 10.64 -8.29
N CYS A 158 22.37 10.30 -7.90
CA CYS A 158 22.62 9.57 -6.66
C CYS A 158 23.89 10.03 -5.95
N ARG A 159 23.87 10.04 -4.60
CA ARG A 159 25.04 10.37 -3.77
C ARG A 159 25.98 9.17 -3.56
N HIS A 160 25.43 7.97 -3.34
CA HIS A 160 26.19 6.75 -3.13
C HIS A 160 25.58 5.62 -3.95
N LEU A 161 26.33 5.12 -4.94
CA LEU A 161 25.83 4.23 -5.97
C LEU A 161 26.66 2.94 -6.08
N VAL A 162 25.99 1.80 -6.00
CA VAL A 162 26.45 0.53 -6.57
C VAL A 162 25.59 0.29 -7.81
N ASN A 163 26.20 0.35 -8.99
CA ASN A 163 25.45 0.37 -10.25
C ASN A 163 25.35 -1.02 -10.90
N GLY A 164 24.21 -1.34 -11.49
CA GLY A 164 24.00 -2.59 -12.23
C GLY A 164 24.62 -2.56 -13.64
N PRO A 165 24.90 -3.70 -14.27
CA PRO A 165 25.36 -3.73 -15.66
C PRO A 165 24.26 -3.17 -16.58
N ASN A 166 24.67 -2.55 -17.70
CA ASN A 166 23.77 -1.86 -18.62
C ASN A 166 22.84 -0.89 -17.87
N SER A 167 23.38 0.16 -17.26
CA SER A 167 22.53 1.17 -16.60
C SER A 167 23.05 2.56 -16.87
N TRP A 168 22.12 3.49 -17.03
CA TRP A 168 22.38 4.82 -17.56
C TRP A 168 22.35 5.85 -16.44
N LEU A 169 23.44 6.60 -16.33
CA LEU A 169 23.57 7.78 -15.49
C LEU A 169 23.50 9.01 -16.40
N LEU A 170 22.52 9.87 -16.14
CA LEU A 170 22.35 11.18 -16.79
C LEU A 170 23.04 12.27 -15.96
#